data_AF-A0A0D2VMQ3-F1
#
_entry.id   AF-A0A0D2VMQ3-F1
#
_cell.length_a   1.000
_cell.length_b   1.000
_cell.length_c   1.000
_cell.angle_alpha   90.00
_cell.angle_beta   90.00
_cell.angle_gamma   90.00
#
_symmetry.space_group_name_H-M   'P 1'
#
loop_
_entity.id
_entity.type
_entity.pdbx_description
1 polymer ?
#
loop_
_entity_poly.entity_id
_entity_poly.type
_entity_poly.pdbx_seq_one_letter_code
_entity_poly.pdbx_strand_id
1 'polypeptide(L)'
;MSESQRELHDIVKNANGWIWWDGKKIGNDGAQAVAEALKVNTTVTHLDVRENQIGDVGARAIAETLKVNKTVVEVALSWNQISDAGARAIAETFKVNTNLRWLILYHNQIGDAGAQAIAEALKVNTNLILLYLSVNRIGDIGALALAEALKVNKTLTDLTLENNCIGQVGIQALGEARKVNGILTKLDIQDQINPLAFSLLPRLATSEDWQSVFHLLTGRHEKENQPALLPALPAEVAELVMHEAEYLQGVQHIHQAWARNNQIAFLKLTMPRSSNGNSIRVKAIQVLREQSEAKSGRFDLIVRDELGAVRYKWAAEAPVVGSNIQLVTISPTDHPVIRQMREGWEVEVELGQYYSFVRLASLSVGYIERQD
;
A
#
# COMPACT_ATOMS: atom_id res chain seq x y z
N MET A 1 23.28 13.57 2.82
CA MET A 1 22.99 12.60 3.90
C MET A 1 22.84 13.35 5.23
N SER A 2 21.64 13.27 5.79
CA SER A 2 21.35 13.64 7.18
C SER A 2 22.12 12.75 8.17
N GLU A 3 22.13 13.10 9.45
CA GLU A 3 22.77 12.32 10.51
C GLU A 3 22.16 10.91 10.62
N SER A 4 20.83 10.81 10.59
CA SER A 4 20.10 9.53 10.58
C SER A 4 20.45 8.67 9.35
N GLN A 5 20.61 9.28 8.17
CA GLN A 5 21.05 8.53 6.98
C GLN A 5 22.49 8.00 7.13
N ARG A 6 23.40 8.75 7.76
CA ARG A 6 24.78 8.27 8.00
C ARG A 6 24.80 7.12 8.98
N GLU A 7 24.02 7.21 10.06
CA GLU A 7 23.90 6.14 11.03
C GLU A 7 23.37 4.85 10.38
N LEU A 8 22.27 4.92 9.62
CA LEU A 8 21.74 3.78 8.87
C LEU A 8 22.78 3.19 7.90
N HIS A 9 23.45 4.06 7.14
CA HIS A 9 24.49 3.64 6.23
C HIS A 9 25.62 2.88 6.94
N ASP A 10 26.12 3.42 8.05
CA ASP A 10 27.25 2.83 8.77
C ASP A 10 26.86 1.51 9.46
N ILE A 11 25.63 1.39 9.95
CA ILE A 11 25.13 0.11 10.47
C ILE A 11 25.10 -0.93 9.34
N VAL A 12 24.50 -0.61 8.19
CA VAL A 12 24.40 -1.55 7.06
C VAL A 12 25.77 -1.91 6.50
N LYS A 13 26.67 -0.94 6.39
CA LYS A 13 28.03 -1.15 5.88
C LYS A 13 28.80 -2.19 6.70
N ASN A 14 28.59 -2.22 8.01
CA ASN A 14 29.28 -3.14 8.93
C ASN A 14 28.44 -4.37 9.32
N ALA A 15 27.19 -4.47 8.85
CA ALA A 15 26.30 -5.58 9.15
C ALA A 15 26.78 -6.89 8.53
N ASN A 16 26.41 -8.01 9.14
CA ASN A 16 26.73 -9.35 8.67
C ASN A 16 25.49 -10.24 8.73
N GLY A 17 25.24 -11.01 7.67
CA GLY A 17 24.10 -11.90 7.57
C GLY A 17 22.80 -11.14 7.35
N TRP A 18 22.10 -10.81 8.43
CA TRP A 18 20.71 -10.38 8.40
C TRP A 18 20.56 -8.93 8.83
N ILE A 19 19.84 -8.14 8.04
CA ILE A 19 19.34 -6.83 8.43
C ILE A 19 17.83 -6.96 8.58
N TRP A 20 17.32 -6.73 9.80
CA TRP A 20 15.89 -6.73 10.09
C TRP A 20 15.48 -5.40 10.71
N TRP A 21 14.82 -4.56 9.91
CA TRP A 21 14.40 -3.22 10.27
C TRP A 21 12.91 -2.97 10.02
N ASP A 22 12.08 -3.94 10.38
CA ASP A 22 10.62 -3.81 10.26
C ASP A 22 10.08 -2.63 11.11
N GLY A 23 9.20 -1.83 10.52
CA GLY A 23 8.48 -0.74 11.21
C GLY A 23 9.33 0.45 11.66
N LYS A 24 10.53 0.67 11.09
CA LYS A 24 11.48 1.72 11.53
C LYS A 24 11.24 3.11 10.93
N LYS A 25 10.25 3.26 10.04
CA LYS A 25 9.95 4.52 9.32
C LYS A 25 11.18 5.12 8.62
N ILE A 26 11.98 4.25 8.00
CA ILE A 26 13.21 4.62 7.29
C ILE A 26 12.94 5.63 6.15
N GLY A 27 11.80 5.51 5.47
CA GLY A 27 11.41 6.36 4.35
C GLY A 27 12.33 6.23 3.13
N ASN A 28 12.06 7.02 2.10
CA ASN A 28 12.80 7.00 0.83
C ASN A 28 14.30 7.30 1.04
N ASP A 29 14.58 8.33 1.84
CA ASP A 29 15.93 8.82 2.13
C ASP A 29 16.78 7.80 2.89
N GLY A 30 16.19 7.13 3.88
CA GLY A 30 16.87 6.07 4.60
C GLY A 30 17.09 4.85 3.70
N ALA A 31 16.13 4.49 2.85
CA ALA A 31 16.27 3.37 1.91
C ALA A 31 17.40 3.62 0.90
N GLN A 32 17.59 4.87 0.47
CA GLN A 32 18.73 5.25 -0.35
C GLN A 32 20.06 5.08 0.41
N ALA A 33 20.12 5.45 1.69
CA ALA A 33 21.31 5.24 2.51
C ALA A 33 21.64 3.75 2.70
N VAL A 34 20.62 2.90 2.93
CA VAL A 34 20.74 1.44 2.95
C VAL A 34 21.28 0.92 1.62
N ALA A 35 20.72 1.38 0.51
CA ALA A 35 21.13 0.98 -0.82
C ALA A 35 22.59 1.35 -1.10
N GLU A 36 23.05 2.55 -0.75
CA GLU A 36 24.46 2.94 -0.92
C GLU A 36 25.40 2.06 -0.07
N ALA A 37 25.05 1.79 1.19
CA ALA A 37 25.84 0.94 2.06
C ALA A 37 25.93 -0.51 1.54
N LEU A 38 24.84 -1.04 0.99
CA LEU A 38 24.80 -2.38 0.41
C LEU A 38 25.64 -2.54 -0.86
N LYS A 39 26.03 -1.45 -1.55
CA LYS A 39 26.95 -1.56 -2.70
C LYS A 39 28.34 -2.01 -2.29
N VAL A 40 28.77 -1.63 -1.08
CA VAL A 40 30.10 -1.95 -0.54
C VAL A 40 30.08 -3.08 0.48
N ASN A 41 28.92 -3.36 1.08
CA ASN A 41 28.76 -4.49 1.98
C ASN A 41 28.77 -5.82 1.20
N THR A 42 29.59 -6.77 1.64
CA THR A 42 29.78 -8.09 1.02
C THR A 42 29.45 -9.24 1.98
N THR A 43 28.77 -8.97 3.08
CA THR A 43 28.50 -9.92 4.16
C THR A 43 27.00 -10.07 4.45
N VAL A 44 26.19 -9.07 4.10
CA VAL A 44 24.73 -9.13 4.20
C VAL A 44 24.19 -10.05 3.12
N THR A 45 23.33 -10.97 3.56
CA THR A 45 22.65 -11.96 2.75
C THR A 45 21.13 -11.77 2.78
N HIS A 46 20.56 -11.24 3.86
CA HIS A 46 19.12 -11.04 4.02
C HIS A 46 18.84 -9.57 4.36
N LEU A 47 18.02 -8.91 3.54
CA LEU A 47 17.57 -7.54 3.76
C LEU A 47 16.06 -7.53 4.00
N ASP A 48 15.66 -7.22 5.22
CA ASP A 48 14.27 -7.01 5.60
C ASP A 48 14.04 -5.56 6.03
N VAL A 49 13.36 -4.82 5.17
CA VAL A 49 12.94 -3.43 5.39
C VAL A 49 11.42 -3.30 5.22
N ARG A 50 10.67 -4.30 5.69
CA ARG A 50 9.20 -4.24 5.70
C ARG A 50 8.68 -3.05 6.51
N GLU A 51 7.49 -2.55 6.14
CA GLU A 51 6.79 -1.48 6.88
C GLU A 51 7.61 -0.19 7.09
N ASN A 52 8.35 0.25 6.07
CA ASN A 52 9.24 1.42 6.17
C ASN A 52 8.86 2.61 5.30
N GLN A 53 7.76 2.52 4.54
CA GLN A 53 7.27 3.60 3.68
C GLN A 53 8.33 4.06 2.66
N ILE A 54 9.11 3.13 2.11
CA ILE A 54 10.20 3.46 1.18
C ILE A 54 9.72 3.85 -0.23
N GLY A 55 8.45 3.56 -0.55
CA GLY A 55 7.82 3.86 -1.83
C GLY A 55 8.56 3.34 -3.06
N ASP A 56 8.22 3.88 -4.22
CA ASP A 56 8.89 3.54 -5.49
C ASP A 56 10.33 4.04 -5.55
N VAL A 57 10.64 5.17 -4.91
CA VAL A 57 11.98 5.77 -4.91
C VAL A 57 12.97 4.89 -4.16
N GLY A 58 12.63 4.47 -2.94
CA GLY A 58 13.46 3.56 -2.15
C GLY A 58 13.54 2.17 -2.75
N ALA A 59 12.43 1.64 -3.28
CA ALA A 59 12.42 0.38 -4.02
C ALA A 59 13.39 0.39 -5.21
N ARG A 60 13.39 1.49 -6.00
CA ARG A 60 14.34 1.68 -7.10
C ARG A 60 15.78 1.78 -6.62
N ALA A 61 16.05 2.48 -5.52
CA ALA A 61 17.40 2.58 -4.97
C ALA A 61 17.94 1.20 -4.57
N ILE A 62 17.14 0.40 -3.85
CA ILE A 62 17.47 -0.98 -3.48
C ILE A 62 17.68 -1.84 -4.74
N ALA A 63 16.78 -1.72 -5.73
CA ALA A 63 16.88 -2.46 -6.98
C ALA A 63 18.19 -2.17 -7.73
N GLU A 64 18.59 -0.91 -7.88
CA GLU A 64 19.85 -0.55 -8.53
C GLU A 64 21.07 -1.13 -7.80
N THR A 65 21.08 -1.10 -6.47
CA THR A 65 22.16 -1.72 -5.69
C THR A 65 22.21 -3.24 -5.88
N LEU A 66 21.06 -3.91 -5.95
CA LEU A 66 21.02 -5.35 -6.17
C LEU A 66 21.55 -5.76 -7.55
N LYS A 67 21.66 -4.86 -8.54
CA LYS A 67 22.35 -5.19 -9.80
C LYS A 67 23.84 -5.48 -9.59
N VAL A 68 24.46 -4.76 -8.66
CA VAL A 68 25.89 -4.85 -8.36
C VAL A 68 26.21 -5.74 -7.16
N ASN A 69 25.35 -5.77 -6.13
CA ASN A 69 25.55 -6.61 -4.96
C ASN A 69 25.37 -8.10 -5.32
N LYS A 70 26.33 -8.94 -4.92
CA LYS A 70 26.37 -10.39 -5.22
C LYS A 70 26.28 -11.26 -3.96
N THR A 71 25.80 -10.72 -2.86
CA THR A 71 25.78 -11.41 -1.55
C THR A 71 24.36 -11.55 -1.02
N VAL A 72 23.50 -10.58 -1.30
CA VAL A 72 22.08 -10.64 -0.93
C VAL A 72 21.37 -11.75 -1.69
N VAL A 73 20.70 -12.63 -0.93
CA VAL A 73 19.90 -13.77 -1.40
C VAL A 73 18.40 -13.59 -1.10
N GLU A 74 18.06 -12.80 -0.07
CA GLU A 74 16.69 -12.49 0.33
C GLU A 74 16.45 -10.99 0.45
N VAL A 75 15.32 -10.52 -0.11
CA VAL A 75 14.86 -9.15 0.03
C VAL A 75 13.38 -9.13 0.36
N ALA A 76 13.05 -8.55 1.52
CA ALA A 76 11.68 -8.34 1.98
C ALA A 76 11.32 -6.85 2.02
N LEU A 77 10.37 -6.47 1.16
CA LEU A 77 9.92 -5.10 0.91
C LEU A 77 8.41 -4.96 1.08
N SER A 78 7.76 -5.84 1.84
CA SER A 78 6.33 -5.75 2.12
C SER A 78 5.95 -4.47 2.86
N TRP A 79 4.70 -4.03 2.73
CA TRP A 79 4.16 -2.85 3.43
C TRP A 79 4.92 -1.55 3.15
N ASN A 80 5.35 -1.34 1.92
CA ASN A 80 6.19 -0.20 1.56
C ASN A 80 5.57 0.75 0.51
N GLN A 81 4.30 0.54 0.16
CA GLN A 81 3.58 1.38 -0.81
C GLN A 81 4.26 1.37 -2.19
N ILE A 82 4.88 0.26 -2.57
CA ILE A 82 5.52 0.09 -3.87
C ILE A 82 4.42 -0.08 -4.93
N SER A 83 4.44 0.76 -5.95
CA SER A 83 3.51 0.72 -7.08
C SER A 83 4.11 -0.04 -8.27
N ASP A 84 3.44 0.01 -9.42
CA ASP A 84 3.96 -0.50 -10.69
C ASP A 84 5.33 0.09 -11.06
N ALA A 85 5.62 1.34 -10.69
CA ALA A 85 6.89 1.98 -11.01
C ALA A 85 8.05 1.34 -10.24
N GLY A 86 7.91 1.13 -8.93
CA GLY A 86 8.91 0.45 -8.12
C GLY A 86 9.02 -1.04 -8.47
N ALA A 87 7.91 -1.72 -8.74
CA ALA A 87 7.91 -3.11 -9.21
C ALA A 87 8.66 -3.27 -10.53
N ARG A 88 8.52 -2.32 -11.46
CA ARG A 88 9.28 -2.32 -12.72
C ARG A 88 10.78 -2.14 -12.49
N ALA A 89 11.18 -1.23 -11.60
CA ALA A 89 12.59 -1.05 -11.26
C ALA A 89 13.20 -2.33 -10.66
N ILE A 90 12.46 -2.97 -9.76
CA ILE A 90 12.80 -4.26 -9.16
C ILE A 90 12.91 -5.36 -10.23
N ALA A 91 11.97 -5.42 -11.18
CA ALA A 91 11.97 -6.40 -12.26
C ALA A 91 13.18 -6.27 -13.21
N GLU A 92 13.56 -5.05 -13.59
CA GLU A 92 14.76 -4.82 -14.41
C GLU A 92 16.05 -5.32 -13.72
N THR A 93 16.10 -5.29 -12.40
CA THR A 93 17.22 -5.86 -11.64
C THR A 93 17.29 -7.37 -11.75
N PHE A 94 16.17 -8.10 -11.76
CA PHE A 94 16.19 -9.56 -11.83
C PHE A 94 16.63 -10.10 -13.19
N LYS A 95 16.51 -9.31 -14.25
CA LYS A 95 17.06 -9.69 -15.55
C LYS A 95 18.58 -9.89 -15.50
N VAL A 96 19.27 -9.23 -14.56
CA VAL A 96 20.74 -9.24 -14.44
C VAL A 96 21.27 -9.79 -13.13
N ASN A 97 20.47 -9.77 -12.05
CA ASN A 97 20.87 -10.33 -10.76
C ASN A 97 20.73 -11.85 -10.78
N THR A 98 21.82 -12.54 -10.43
CA THR A 98 21.92 -14.00 -10.45
C THR A 98 22.03 -14.63 -9.06
N ASN A 99 21.78 -13.85 -8.00
CA ASN A 99 22.06 -14.28 -6.62
C ASN A 99 20.82 -14.26 -5.73
N LEU A 100 19.86 -13.38 -6.03
CA LEU A 100 18.60 -13.27 -5.30
C LEU A 100 17.74 -14.51 -5.56
N ARG A 101 17.32 -15.17 -4.47
CA ARG A 101 16.48 -16.38 -4.50
C ARG A 101 15.08 -16.10 -3.97
N TRP A 102 14.95 -15.13 -3.07
CA TRP A 102 13.70 -14.86 -2.36
C TRP A 102 13.34 -13.38 -2.45
N LEU A 103 12.16 -13.11 -3.00
CA LEU A 103 11.61 -11.77 -3.10
C LEU A 103 10.22 -11.72 -2.46
N ILE A 104 10.10 -10.88 -1.44
CA ILE A 104 8.88 -10.74 -0.66
C ILE A 104 8.33 -9.33 -0.87
N LEU A 105 7.21 -9.22 -1.60
CA LEU A 105 6.56 -7.98 -2.02
C LEU A 105 5.08 -7.92 -1.61
N TYR A 106 4.64 -8.78 -0.68
CA TYR A 106 3.24 -8.78 -0.27
C TYR A 106 2.84 -7.44 0.39
N HIS A 107 1.56 -7.07 0.31
CA HIS A 107 1.04 -5.83 0.89
C HIS A 107 1.68 -4.55 0.30
N ASN A 108 1.64 -4.44 -1.03
CA ASN A 108 2.06 -3.26 -1.78
C ASN A 108 0.93 -2.81 -2.73
N GLN A 109 1.21 -1.91 -3.66
CA GLN A 109 0.24 -1.34 -4.60
C GLN A 109 0.54 -1.76 -6.05
N ILE A 110 1.11 -2.95 -6.24
CA ILE A 110 1.50 -3.48 -7.55
C ILE A 110 0.23 -3.90 -8.30
N GLY A 111 0.00 -3.29 -9.45
CA GLY A 111 -1.08 -3.62 -10.38
C GLY A 111 -0.61 -4.48 -11.54
N ASP A 112 -1.41 -4.50 -12.60
CA ASP A 112 -1.14 -5.31 -13.80
C ASP A 112 0.17 -4.92 -14.49
N ALA A 113 0.49 -3.64 -14.57
CA ALA A 113 1.69 -3.18 -15.27
C ALA A 113 2.99 -3.57 -14.54
N GLY A 114 2.98 -3.55 -13.21
CA GLY A 114 4.09 -4.04 -12.38
C GLY A 114 4.22 -5.56 -12.45
N ALA A 115 3.09 -6.29 -12.39
CA ALA A 115 3.07 -7.74 -12.54
C ALA A 115 3.59 -8.20 -13.93
N GLN A 116 3.23 -7.47 -15.00
CA GLN A 116 3.77 -7.71 -16.35
C GLN A 116 5.28 -7.52 -16.39
N ALA A 117 5.82 -6.46 -15.78
CA ALA A 117 7.26 -6.25 -15.73
C ALA A 117 7.98 -7.40 -14.99
N ILE A 118 7.43 -7.82 -13.85
CA ILE A 118 7.93 -8.98 -13.08
C ILE A 118 7.87 -10.26 -13.93
N ALA A 119 6.77 -10.49 -14.65
CA ALA A 119 6.61 -11.63 -15.54
C ALA A 119 7.68 -11.66 -16.64
N GLU A 120 7.96 -10.54 -17.30
CA GLU A 120 9.03 -10.47 -18.30
C GLU A 120 10.41 -10.76 -17.71
N ALA A 121 10.67 -10.30 -16.49
CA ALA A 121 11.92 -10.62 -15.79
C ALA A 121 12.01 -12.12 -15.42
N LEU A 122 10.90 -12.73 -14.98
CA LEU A 122 10.84 -14.16 -14.66
C LEU A 122 11.12 -15.06 -15.88
N LYS A 123 10.78 -14.63 -17.10
CA LYS A 123 11.09 -15.40 -18.31
C LYS A 123 12.58 -15.62 -18.53
N VAL A 124 13.43 -14.67 -18.08
CA VAL A 124 14.88 -14.72 -18.26
C VAL A 124 15.65 -15.02 -16.97
N ASN A 125 15.06 -14.75 -15.81
CA ASN A 125 15.70 -15.02 -14.53
C ASN A 125 15.66 -16.52 -14.21
N THR A 126 16.81 -17.08 -13.87
CA THR A 126 17.00 -18.51 -13.56
C THR A 126 17.49 -18.75 -12.14
N ASN A 127 17.21 -17.84 -11.19
CA ASN A 127 17.72 -17.93 -9.81
C ASN A 127 16.63 -17.72 -8.75
N LEU A 128 15.58 -16.95 -9.06
CA LEU A 128 14.49 -16.70 -8.15
C LEU A 128 13.68 -18.00 -7.95
N ILE A 129 13.41 -18.29 -6.68
CA ILE A 129 12.73 -19.51 -6.19
C ILE A 129 11.40 -19.16 -5.55
N LEU A 130 11.37 -18.10 -4.73
CA LEU A 130 10.16 -17.63 -4.06
C LEU A 130 9.83 -16.21 -4.48
N LEU A 131 8.57 -15.99 -4.86
CA LEU A 131 8.02 -14.68 -5.18
C LEU A 131 6.68 -14.51 -4.47
N TYR A 132 6.62 -13.62 -3.48
CA TYR A 132 5.38 -13.34 -2.75
C TYR A 132 4.80 -11.99 -3.19
N LEU A 133 3.66 -12.06 -3.87
CA LEU A 133 2.90 -10.92 -4.39
C LEU A 133 1.49 -10.84 -3.81
N SER A 134 1.21 -11.58 -2.73
CA SER A 134 -0.09 -11.52 -2.05
C SER A 134 -0.43 -10.10 -1.61
N VAL A 135 -1.71 -9.77 -1.53
CA VAL A 135 -2.18 -8.44 -1.11
C VAL A 135 -1.56 -7.32 -1.96
N ASN A 136 -1.84 -7.36 -3.24
CA ASN A 136 -1.51 -6.31 -4.20
C ASN A 136 -2.78 -6.02 -5.02
N ARG A 137 -2.66 -5.30 -6.14
CA ARG A 137 -3.78 -4.91 -7.01
C ARG A 137 -3.71 -5.61 -8.37
N ILE A 138 -3.11 -6.81 -8.43
CA ILE A 138 -2.90 -7.55 -9.68
C ILE A 138 -4.24 -8.08 -10.18
N GLY A 139 -4.62 -7.76 -11.40
CA GLY A 139 -5.82 -8.24 -12.07
C GLY A 139 -5.54 -9.37 -13.07
N ASP A 140 -6.53 -9.63 -13.93
CA ASP A 140 -6.44 -10.68 -14.96
C ASP A 140 -5.28 -10.46 -15.94
N ILE A 141 -4.97 -9.21 -16.29
CA ILE A 141 -3.92 -8.89 -17.26
C ILE A 141 -2.54 -9.24 -16.69
N GLY A 142 -2.26 -8.88 -15.44
CA GLY A 142 -1.03 -9.23 -14.75
C GLY A 142 -0.93 -10.74 -14.49
N ALA A 143 -2.04 -11.38 -14.10
CA ALA A 143 -2.11 -12.82 -13.91
C ALA A 143 -1.83 -13.61 -15.19
N LEU A 144 -2.36 -13.17 -16.33
CA LEU A 144 -2.07 -13.76 -17.64
C LEU A 144 -0.58 -13.66 -17.99
N ALA A 145 0.05 -12.51 -17.75
CA ALA A 145 1.48 -12.34 -17.99
C ALA A 145 2.32 -13.25 -17.08
N LEU A 146 1.99 -13.34 -15.79
CA LEU A 146 2.63 -14.27 -14.86
C LEU A 146 2.44 -15.72 -15.30
N ALA A 147 1.25 -16.11 -15.77
CA ALA A 147 0.99 -17.45 -16.29
C ALA A 147 1.89 -17.79 -17.49
N GLU A 148 2.07 -16.88 -18.44
CA GLU A 148 2.99 -17.08 -19.57
C GLU A 148 4.45 -17.19 -19.10
N ALA A 149 4.87 -16.38 -18.13
CA ALA A 149 6.20 -16.48 -17.55
C ALA A 149 6.43 -17.83 -16.84
N LEU A 150 5.43 -18.32 -16.10
CA LEU A 150 5.50 -19.61 -15.41
C LEU A 150 5.63 -20.80 -16.37
N LYS A 151 5.09 -20.75 -17.58
CA LYS A 151 5.25 -21.84 -18.56
C LYS A 151 6.72 -22.06 -18.94
N VAL A 152 7.49 -20.98 -19.00
CA VAL A 152 8.91 -21.01 -19.41
C VAL A 152 9.89 -21.02 -18.25
N ASN A 153 9.58 -20.35 -17.14
CA ASN A 153 10.46 -20.31 -15.97
C ASN A 153 10.61 -21.70 -15.34
N LYS A 154 11.85 -22.08 -15.00
CA LYS A 154 12.20 -23.41 -14.46
C LYS A 154 12.83 -23.36 -13.06
N THR A 155 12.72 -22.24 -12.35
CA THR A 155 13.36 -22.08 -11.03
C THR A 155 12.40 -21.65 -9.93
N LEU A 156 11.34 -20.94 -10.28
CA LEU A 156 10.34 -20.50 -9.32
C LEU A 156 9.50 -21.69 -8.84
N THR A 157 9.61 -22.01 -7.55
CA THR A 157 8.86 -23.09 -6.91
C THR A 157 7.63 -22.58 -6.19
N ASP A 158 7.67 -21.33 -5.69
CA ASP A 158 6.57 -20.76 -4.92
C ASP A 158 6.20 -19.36 -5.41
N LEU A 159 4.92 -19.23 -5.77
CA LEU A 159 4.28 -17.96 -6.09
C LEU A 159 3.03 -17.78 -5.25
N THR A 160 2.93 -16.65 -4.54
CA THR A 160 1.70 -16.29 -3.84
C THR A 160 1.09 -15.03 -4.44
N LEU A 161 -0.20 -15.11 -4.74
CA LEU A 161 -1.05 -14.09 -5.35
C LEU A 161 -2.39 -13.98 -4.60
N GLU A 162 -2.47 -14.53 -3.39
CA GLU A 162 -3.64 -14.41 -2.52
C GLU A 162 -4.04 -12.94 -2.33
N ASN A 163 -5.33 -12.64 -2.18
CA ASN A 163 -5.82 -11.28 -1.91
C ASN A 163 -5.38 -10.24 -2.97
N ASN A 164 -5.41 -10.62 -4.25
CA ASN A 164 -5.27 -9.68 -5.38
C ASN A 164 -6.64 -9.41 -6.02
N CYS A 165 -6.67 -8.90 -7.25
CA CYS A 165 -7.86 -8.56 -8.02
C CYS A 165 -8.08 -9.54 -9.19
N ILE A 166 -7.61 -10.78 -9.08
CA ILE A 166 -7.58 -11.74 -10.19
C ILE A 166 -8.96 -12.36 -10.39
N GLY A 167 -9.52 -12.18 -11.59
CA GLY A 167 -10.78 -12.76 -12.00
C GLY A 167 -10.62 -14.20 -12.48
N GLN A 168 -11.72 -14.76 -12.98
CA GLN A 168 -11.77 -16.16 -13.40
C GLN A 168 -10.81 -16.45 -14.57
N VAL A 169 -10.60 -15.46 -15.46
CA VAL A 169 -9.71 -15.60 -16.62
C VAL A 169 -8.26 -15.76 -16.17
N GLY A 170 -7.79 -14.89 -15.27
CA GLY A 170 -6.43 -14.99 -14.73
C GLY A 170 -6.22 -16.24 -13.87
N ILE A 171 -7.21 -16.62 -13.06
CA ILE A 171 -7.18 -17.87 -12.28
C ILE A 171 -7.05 -19.10 -13.19
N GLN A 172 -7.83 -19.16 -14.27
CA GLN A 172 -7.74 -20.26 -15.24
C GLN A 172 -6.36 -20.31 -15.90
N ALA A 173 -5.84 -19.18 -16.36
CA ALA A 173 -4.53 -19.11 -17.01
C ALA A 173 -3.39 -19.56 -16.08
N LEU A 174 -3.40 -19.10 -14.82
CA LEU A 174 -2.45 -19.52 -13.79
C LEU A 174 -2.56 -21.03 -13.48
N GLY A 175 -3.80 -21.55 -13.45
CA GLY A 175 -4.05 -22.99 -13.28
C GLY A 175 -3.53 -23.84 -14.44
N GLU A 176 -3.68 -23.37 -15.68
CA GLU A 176 -3.12 -24.03 -16.86
C GLU A 176 -1.60 -23.98 -16.88
N ALA A 177 -1.00 -22.83 -16.54
CA ALA A 177 0.45 -22.69 -16.43
C ALA A 177 1.04 -23.64 -15.38
N ARG A 178 0.38 -23.80 -14.23
CA ARG A 178 0.80 -24.76 -13.18
C ARG A 178 0.79 -26.21 -13.65
N LYS A 179 -0.16 -26.61 -14.51
CA LYS A 179 -0.19 -27.98 -15.06
C LYS A 179 1.02 -28.29 -15.95
N VAL A 180 1.55 -27.27 -16.63
CA VAL A 180 2.71 -27.39 -17.53
C VAL A 180 4.04 -27.18 -16.77
N ASN A 181 4.03 -26.36 -15.73
CA ASN A 181 5.21 -26.12 -14.90
C ASN A 181 5.34 -27.18 -13.79
N GLY A 182 6.11 -28.23 -14.06
CA GLY A 182 6.37 -29.31 -13.11
C GLY A 182 7.26 -28.96 -11.91
N ILE A 183 7.82 -27.74 -11.84
CA ILE A 183 8.70 -27.30 -10.75
C ILE A 183 7.94 -26.43 -9.73
N LEU A 184 6.85 -25.78 -10.14
CA LEU A 184 6.03 -24.94 -9.28
C LEU A 184 5.26 -25.78 -8.25
N THR A 185 5.80 -25.88 -7.04
CA THR A 185 5.22 -26.66 -5.94
C THR A 185 4.05 -25.93 -5.30
N LYS A 186 4.16 -24.60 -5.16
CA LYS A 186 3.16 -23.76 -4.50
C LYS A 186 2.70 -22.62 -5.40
N LEU A 187 1.41 -22.59 -5.68
CA LEU A 187 0.72 -21.46 -6.28
C LEU A 187 -0.52 -21.18 -5.44
N ASP A 188 -0.49 -20.06 -4.73
CA ASP A 188 -1.62 -19.59 -3.94
C ASP A 188 -2.31 -18.43 -4.64
N ILE A 189 -3.57 -18.59 -4.99
CA ILE A 189 -4.39 -17.62 -5.74
C ILE A 189 -5.74 -17.39 -5.04
N GLN A 190 -5.84 -17.74 -3.76
CA GLN A 190 -7.11 -17.72 -3.05
C GLN A 190 -7.52 -16.29 -2.65
N ASP A 191 -8.77 -16.14 -2.23
CA ASP A 191 -9.27 -14.92 -1.57
C ASP A 191 -9.15 -13.62 -2.41
N GLN A 192 -9.39 -13.72 -3.72
CA GLN A 192 -9.38 -12.56 -4.62
C GLN A 192 -10.48 -11.54 -4.27
N ILE A 193 -10.11 -10.26 -4.29
CA ILE A 193 -10.91 -9.10 -3.93
C ILE A 193 -11.50 -8.50 -5.20
N ASN A 194 -12.75 -8.04 -5.13
CA ASN A 194 -13.35 -7.30 -6.23
C ASN A 194 -12.54 -6.01 -6.54
N PRO A 195 -12.07 -5.80 -7.79
CA PRO A 195 -11.28 -4.63 -8.17
C PRO A 195 -11.95 -3.28 -7.83
N LEU A 196 -13.28 -3.24 -7.86
CA LEU A 196 -14.05 -2.03 -7.50
C LEU A 196 -13.77 -1.58 -6.07
N ALA A 197 -13.46 -2.49 -5.15
CA ALA A 197 -13.17 -2.15 -3.77
C ALA A 197 -11.97 -1.19 -3.66
N PHE A 198 -10.90 -1.44 -4.40
CA PHE A 198 -9.74 -0.53 -4.40
C PHE A 198 -10.01 0.81 -5.09
N SER A 199 -10.92 0.84 -6.08
CA SER A 199 -11.32 2.09 -6.73
C SER A 199 -12.15 3.02 -5.82
N LEU A 200 -12.77 2.44 -4.79
CA LEU A 200 -13.59 3.11 -3.79
C LEU A 200 -12.79 3.47 -2.52
N LEU A 201 -11.50 3.11 -2.46
CA LEU A 201 -10.64 3.60 -1.39
C LEU A 201 -10.35 5.09 -1.61
N PRO A 202 -10.32 5.89 -0.54
CA PRO A 202 -10.07 7.31 -0.68
C PRO A 202 -8.63 7.50 -1.14
N ARG A 203 -8.45 8.38 -2.14
CA ARG A 203 -7.13 8.65 -2.71
C ARG A 203 -6.40 9.66 -1.82
N LEU A 204 -5.11 9.42 -1.60
CA LEU A 204 -4.25 10.34 -0.86
C LEU A 204 -3.76 11.43 -1.81
N ALA A 205 -3.88 12.70 -1.41
CA ALA A 205 -3.07 13.78 -1.95
C ALA A 205 -2.02 14.14 -0.92
N THR A 206 -0.76 14.02 -1.32
CA THR A 206 0.32 14.76 -0.68
C THR A 206 0.12 16.27 -0.92
N SER A 207 0.74 17.11 -0.11
CA SER A 207 0.81 18.57 -0.36
C SER A 207 1.39 18.92 -1.73
N GLU A 208 2.19 18.04 -2.33
CA GLU A 208 2.71 18.18 -3.69
C GLU A 208 1.64 17.88 -4.75
N ASP A 209 0.73 16.92 -4.50
CA ASP A 209 -0.44 16.67 -5.35
C ASP A 209 -1.37 17.88 -5.34
N TRP A 210 -1.54 18.53 -4.18
CA TRP A 210 -2.25 19.81 -4.06
C TRP A 210 -1.63 20.89 -4.95
N GLN A 211 -0.31 21.05 -4.91
CA GLN A 211 0.41 22.02 -5.75
C GLN A 211 0.32 21.64 -7.24
N SER A 212 0.41 20.36 -7.57
CA SER A 212 0.37 19.87 -8.95
C SER A 212 -1.01 20.06 -9.60
N VAL A 213 -2.08 19.71 -8.89
CA VAL A 213 -3.46 20.00 -9.31
C VAL A 213 -3.67 21.50 -9.44
N PHE A 214 -3.13 22.30 -8.51
CA PHE A 214 -3.17 23.76 -8.59
C PHE A 214 -2.46 24.31 -9.83
N HIS A 215 -1.28 23.80 -10.17
CA HIS A 215 -0.52 24.18 -11.38
C HIS A 215 -1.25 23.78 -12.67
N LEU A 216 -1.87 22.60 -12.69
CA LEU A 216 -2.69 22.10 -13.81
C LEU A 216 -3.94 22.97 -14.04
N LEU A 217 -4.68 23.27 -12.97
CA LEU A 217 -5.91 24.07 -13.04
C LEU A 217 -5.64 25.55 -13.37
N THR A 218 -4.49 26.08 -12.96
CA THR A 218 -4.06 27.45 -13.31
C THR A 218 -3.38 27.54 -14.69
N GLY A 219 -3.24 26.43 -15.41
CA GLY A 219 -2.73 26.40 -16.79
C GLY A 219 -1.26 26.79 -16.94
N ARG A 220 -0.48 26.78 -15.85
CA ARG A 220 0.95 27.15 -15.90
C ARG A 220 1.80 25.94 -16.29
N HIS A 221 2.09 25.81 -17.59
CA HIS A 221 3.39 25.28 -18.01
C HIS A 221 4.46 26.32 -17.66
N GLU A 222 5.11 26.22 -16.49
CA GLU A 222 6.23 27.10 -16.19
C GLU A 222 7.45 26.71 -17.03
N LYS A 223 7.79 27.57 -18.00
CA LYS A 223 9.19 27.82 -18.34
C LYS A 223 9.88 28.30 -17.09
N GLU A 224 10.97 27.63 -16.74
CA GLU A 224 11.84 27.90 -15.59
C GLU A 224 12.22 29.39 -15.49
N ASN A 225 12.27 29.87 -14.24
CA ASN A 225 12.82 31.15 -13.76
C ASN A 225 11.91 32.39 -13.76
N GLN A 226 10.89 32.44 -12.89
CA GLN A 226 10.53 33.70 -12.19
C GLN A 226 9.94 33.44 -10.78
N PRO A 227 10.32 34.21 -9.74
CA PRO A 227 9.66 34.21 -8.44
C PRO A 227 8.49 35.20 -8.50
N ALA A 228 7.26 34.70 -8.63
CA ALA A 228 6.08 35.54 -8.48
C ALA A 228 4.99 34.72 -7.77
N LEU A 229 4.78 35.06 -6.49
CA LEU A 229 3.60 34.69 -5.72
C LEU A 229 2.35 34.96 -6.56
N LEU A 230 1.69 33.89 -7.02
CA LEU A 230 0.36 33.97 -7.59
C LEU A 230 -0.69 33.91 -6.47
N PRO A 231 -1.86 34.54 -6.65
CA PRO A 231 -2.93 34.48 -5.66
C PRO A 231 -3.49 33.06 -5.59
N ALA A 232 -3.71 32.57 -4.37
CA ALA A 232 -4.39 31.32 -4.12
C ALA A 232 -5.77 31.32 -4.80
N LEU A 233 -6.16 30.20 -5.43
CA LEU A 233 -7.58 29.88 -5.58
C LEU A 233 -8.25 30.12 -4.23
N PRO A 234 -9.46 30.72 -4.17
CA PRO A 234 -10.21 30.79 -2.93
C PRO A 234 -10.22 29.38 -2.32
N ALA A 235 -9.78 29.24 -1.07
CA ALA A 235 -9.60 27.95 -0.43
C ALA A 235 -10.87 27.09 -0.57
N GLU A 236 -12.02 27.74 -0.65
CA GLU A 236 -13.35 27.17 -0.87
C GLU A 236 -13.48 26.39 -2.19
N VAL A 237 -12.90 26.86 -3.30
CA VAL A 237 -12.99 26.19 -4.61
C VAL A 237 -12.05 24.99 -4.67
N ALA A 238 -10.84 25.13 -4.14
CA ALA A 238 -9.91 24.01 -4.02
C ALA A 238 -10.44 22.94 -3.06
N GLU A 239 -11.04 23.35 -1.94
CA GLU A 239 -11.75 22.43 -1.03
C GLU A 239 -12.92 21.74 -1.73
N LEU A 240 -13.69 22.42 -2.58
CA LEU A 240 -14.83 21.84 -3.30
C LEU A 240 -14.39 20.81 -4.34
N VAL A 241 -13.40 21.13 -5.18
CA VAL A 241 -12.87 20.20 -6.20
C VAL A 241 -12.29 18.96 -5.53
N MET A 242 -11.60 19.12 -4.41
CA MET A 242 -10.98 18.01 -3.68
C MET A 242 -12.00 17.20 -2.90
N HIS A 243 -13.06 17.84 -2.39
CA HIS A 243 -14.21 17.17 -1.81
C HIS A 243 -14.96 16.33 -2.86
N GLU A 244 -15.20 16.86 -4.06
CA GLU A 244 -15.81 16.11 -5.18
C GLU A 244 -14.89 15.00 -5.71
N ALA A 245 -13.57 15.17 -5.63
CA ALA A 245 -12.58 14.17 -6.02
C ALA A 245 -12.19 13.19 -4.90
N GLU A 246 -12.89 13.22 -3.75
CA GLU A 246 -12.65 12.38 -2.56
C GLU A 246 -11.20 12.43 -2.02
N TYR A 247 -10.51 13.54 -2.24
CA TYR A 247 -9.15 13.77 -1.79
C TYR A 247 -9.12 14.38 -0.37
N LEU A 248 -8.24 13.86 0.48
CA LEU A 248 -8.16 14.24 1.89
C LEU A 248 -6.72 14.66 2.24
N GLN A 249 -6.56 15.87 2.80
CA GLN A 249 -5.27 16.54 3.03
C GLN A 249 -4.40 15.82 4.08
N GLY A 250 -5.02 15.21 5.08
CA GLY A 250 -4.43 14.20 5.94
C GLY A 250 -5.39 13.02 6.05
N VAL A 251 -4.91 11.80 5.82
CA VAL A 251 -5.71 10.59 6.01
C VAL A 251 -4.96 9.67 6.93
N GLN A 252 -5.54 9.46 8.09
CA GLN A 252 -5.26 8.22 8.78
C GLN A 252 -6.15 7.16 8.16
N HIS A 253 -5.57 6.06 7.78
CA HIS A 253 -6.32 4.92 7.31
C HIS A 253 -5.69 3.67 7.83
N ILE A 254 -6.55 2.69 8.09
CA ILE A 254 -6.15 1.32 8.29
C ILE A 254 -6.71 0.58 7.11
N HIS A 255 -5.81 0.20 6.21
CA HIS A 255 -6.11 -0.74 5.16
C HIS A 255 -5.84 -2.14 5.68
N GLN A 256 -6.88 -2.96 5.64
CA GLN A 256 -6.85 -4.27 6.24
C GLN A 256 -7.38 -5.30 5.25
N ALA A 257 -6.45 -5.86 4.46
CA ALA A 257 -6.70 -7.12 3.76
C ALA A 257 -6.17 -8.22 4.68
N TRP A 258 -7.06 -9.06 5.22
CA TRP A 258 -6.71 -9.88 6.37
C TRP A 258 -6.65 -11.37 6.15
N ALA A 259 -5.68 -11.93 6.88
CA ALA A 259 -5.19 -13.28 6.85
C ALA A 259 -6.18 -14.27 7.47
N ARG A 260 -6.14 -15.48 6.92
CA ARG A 260 -6.80 -16.71 7.39
C ARG A 260 -6.77 -17.00 8.89
N ASN A 261 -5.91 -16.35 9.69
CA ASN A 261 -5.64 -16.74 11.08
C ASN A 261 -5.66 -15.61 12.14
N ASN A 262 -6.00 -14.35 11.82
CA ASN A 262 -6.19 -13.32 12.85
C ASN A 262 -7.61 -12.73 12.79
N GLN A 263 -8.49 -13.33 13.60
CA GLN A 263 -9.86 -12.91 13.85
C GLN A 263 -9.87 -11.57 14.59
N ILE A 264 -9.88 -10.47 13.87
CA ILE A 264 -10.03 -9.17 14.52
C ILE A 264 -11.44 -8.66 14.21
N ALA A 265 -12.17 -8.43 15.30
CA ALA A 265 -13.59 -8.08 15.27
C ALA A 265 -13.83 -6.61 14.95
N PHE A 266 -12.80 -5.76 14.90
CA PHE A 266 -12.95 -4.32 14.70
C PHE A 266 -11.72 -3.66 14.05
N LEU A 267 -11.96 -2.61 13.25
CA LEU A 267 -10.93 -1.67 12.82
C LEU A 267 -10.85 -0.52 13.83
N LYS A 268 -9.66 -0.11 14.24
CA LYS A 268 -9.49 0.96 15.24
C LYS A 268 -8.39 1.93 14.85
N LEU A 269 -8.75 3.20 14.67
CA LEU A 269 -7.85 4.28 14.28
C LEU A 269 -7.82 5.34 15.38
N THR A 270 -6.62 5.76 15.78
CA THR A 270 -6.42 6.84 16.76
C THR A 270 -6.00 8.12 16.04
N MET A 271 -6.70 9.21 16.30
CA MET A 271 -6.40 10.50 15.68
C MET A 271 -4.95 10.93 15.98
N PRO A 272 -4.19 11.35 14.96
CA PRO A 272 -2.77 11.67 15.10
C PRO A 272 -2.57 12.90 15.98
N ARG A 273 -1.33 13.06 16.48
CA ARG A 273 -0.84 14.36 16.94
C ARG A 273 -0.40 15.16 15.72
N SER A 274 -0.82 16.42 15.60
CA SER A 274 -0.27 17.30 14.55
C SER A 274 1.23 17.46 14.78
N SER A 275 2.02 17.38 13.72
CA SER A 275 3.47 17.59 13.78
C SER A 275 3.85 18.99 14.24
N ASN A 276 2.93 19.94 14.11
CA ASN A 276 3.15 21.36 14.35
C ASN A 276 2.43 21.85 15.63
N GLY A 277 1.75 20.96 16.36
CA GLY A 277 0.94 21.31 17.54
C GLY A 277 -0.43 21.91 17.19
N ASN A 278 -0.81 21.90 15.91
CA ASN A 278 -2.04 22.52 15.44
C ASN A 278 -3.26 21.62 15.67
N SER A 279 -4.44 22.24 15.80
CA SER A 279 -5.69 21.49 15.96
C SER A 279 -6.10 20.75 14.68
N ILE A 280 -6.54 19.50 14.83
CA ILE A 280 -7.02 18.65 13.73
C ILE A 280 -8.54 18.78 13.63
N ARG A 281 -9.05 18.85 12.39
CA ARG A 281 -10.49 18.82 12.09
C ARG A 281 -10.82 17.68 11.14
N VAL A 282 -11.65 16.74 11.58
CA VAL A 282 -12.17 15.65 10.74
C VAL A 282 -13.11 16.20 9.67
N LYS A 283 -12.90 15.78 8.42
CA LYS A 283 -13.69 16.14 7.23
C LYS A 283 -14.62 15.01 6.79
N ALA A 284 -14.19 13.76 6.92
CA ALA A 284 -15.01 12.59 6.61
C ALA A 284 -14.44 11.34 7.31
N ILE A 285 -15.31 10.39 7.62
CA ILE A 285 -14.91 9.03 7.97
C ILE A 285 -15.48 8.11 6.90
N GLN A 286 -14.61 7.43 6.16
CA GLN A 286 -15.01 6.47 5.14
C GLN A 286 -14.74 5.06 5.64
N VAL A 287 -15.73 4.19 5.48
CA VAL A 287 -15.62 2.77 5.81
C VAL A 287 -15.98 1.97 4.56
N LEU A 288 -15.02 1.18 4.08
CA LEU A 288 -15.21 0.26 2.97
C LEU A 288 -15.13 -1.17 3.51
N ARG A 289 -16.01 -2.04 3.02
CA ARG A 289 -15.98 -3.48 3.27
C ARG A 289 -16.27 -4.22 1.98
N GLU A 290 -15.42 -5.18 1.65
CA GLU A 290 -15.67 -6.18 0.62
C GLU A 290 -15.80 -7.55 1.30
N GLN A 291 -16.83 -8.29 0.90
CA GLN A 291 -17.14 -9.59 1.45
C GLN A 291 -17.08 -10.67 0.36
N SER A 292 -16.78 -11.89 0.76
CA SER A 292 -16.85 -13.06 -0.11
C SER A 292 -18.28 -13.39 -0.56
N GLU A 293 -19.27 -13.00 0.24
CA GLU A 293 -20.69 -13.21 -0.02
C GLU A 293 -21.50 -11.91 0.19
N ALA A 294 -22.52 -11.71 -0.64
CA ALA A 294 -23.48 -10.62 -0.53
C ALA A 294 -24.37 -10.79 0.72
N LYS A 295 -23.90 -10.35 1.90
CA LYS A 295 -24.71 -10.31 3.12
C LYS A 295 -24.97 -8.87 3.56
N SER A 296 -26.23 -8.59 3.91
CA SER A 296 -26.60 -7.34 4.59
C SER A 296 -25.85 -7.29 5.92
N GLY A 297 -24.90 -6.37 6.04
CA GLY A 297 -24.07 -6.19 7.21
C GLY A 297 -24.36 -4.85 7.86
N ARG A 298 -24.66 -4.87 9.16
CA ARG A 298 -24.71 -3.65 9.97
C ARG A 298 -23.29 -3.14 10.20
N PHE A 299 -23.08 -1.84 10.05
CA PHE A 299 -21.85 -1.15 10.43
C PHE A 299 -22.08 -0.47 11.77
N ASP A 300 -21.30 -0.87 12.77
CA ASP A 300 -21.29 -0.24 14.07
C ASP A 300 -20.01 0.60 14.18
N LEU A 301 -20.15 1.92 14.00
CA LEU A 301 -19.11 2.91 14.25
C LEU A 301 -19.21 3.38 15.69
N ILE A 302 -18.10 3.34 16.41
CA ILE A 302 -17.95 3.82 17.77
C ILE A 302 -16.85 4.87 17.78
N VAL A 303 -17.14 6.07 18.30
CA VAL A 303 -16.11 7.09 18.56
C VAL A 303 -15.90 7.18 20.06
N ARG A 304 -14.64 7.08 20.47
CA ARG A 304 -14.20 7.19 21.87
C ARG A 304 -13.31 8.41 22.04
N ASP A 305 -13.36 9.02 23.20
CA ASP A 305 -12.43 10.09 23.56
C ASP A 305 -11.07 9.53 24.05
N GLU A 306 -10.16 10.43 24.41
CA GLU A 306 -8.82 10.11 24.91
C GLU A 306 -8.82 9.30 26.23
N LEU A 307 -9.94 9.27 26.96
CA LEU A 307 -10.13 8.49 28.19
C LEU A 307 -10.83 7.15 27.91
N GLY A 308 -11.13 6.84 26.65
CA GLY A 308 -11.83 5.63 26.21
C GLY A 308 -13.34 5.68 26.38
N ALA A 309 -13.91 6.81 26.80
CA ALA A 309 -15.35 6.97 26.97
C ALA A 309 -16.03 7.11 25.60
N VAL A 310 -17.12 6.37 25.41
CA VAL A 310 -17.90 6.43 24.17
C VAL A 310 -18.58 7.78 24.05
N ARG A 311 -18.25 8.53 22.99
CA ARG A 311 -18.84 9.84 22.67
C ARG A 311 -19.87 9.75 21.55
N TYR A 312 -19.75 8.74 20.69
CA TYR A 312 -20.67 8.54 19.58
C TYR A 312 -20.81 7.04 19.28
N LYS A 313 -22.03 6.61 18.97
CA LYS A 313 -22.32 5.30 18.40
C LYS A 313 -23.25 5.49 17.23
N TRP A 314 -22.92 4.86 16.11
CA TRP A 314 -23.74 4.89 14.92
C TRP A 314 -23.81 3.49 14.34
N ALA A 315 -25.04 3.02 14.20
CA ALA A 315 -25.35 1.70 13.67
C ALA A 315 -26.25 1.91 12.44
N ALA A 316 -25.79 1.49 11.28
CA ALA A 316 -26.59 1.58 10.06
C ALA A 316 -26.34 0.40 9.12
N GLU A 317 -27.34 0.08 8.31
CA GLU A 317 -27.16 -0.76 7.14
C GLU A 317 -26.49 0.09 6.06
N ALA A 318 -25.28 -0.30 5.65
CA ALA A 318 -24.56 0.43 4.62
C ALA A 318 -25.21 0.19 3.24
N PRO A 319 -25.32 1.24 2.41
CA PRO A 319 -25.71 1.05 1.02
C PRO A 319 -24.69 0.13 0.32
N VAL A 320 -25.22 -0.86 -0.36
CA VAL A 320 -24.44 -1.84 -1.14
C VAL A 320 -24.10 -1.19 -2.49
N VAL A 321 -22.81 -0.91 -2.73
CA VAL A 321 -22.32 -0.23 -3.95
C VAL A 321 -22.02 -1.23 -5.09
N GLY A 322 -22.10 -2.53 -4.79
CA GLY A 322 -22.06 -3.65 -5.73
C GLY A 322 -22.36 -4.95 -4.98
N SER A 323 -22.55 -6.09 -5.65
CA SER A 323 -23.12 -7.30 -5.01
C SER A 323 -22.49 -7.67 -3.65
N ASN A 324 -21.17 -7.47 -3.47
CA ASN A 324 -20.47 -7.81 -2.23
C ASN A 324 -19.65 -6.64 -1.63
N ILE A 325 -19.89 -5.40 -2.07
CA ILE A 325 -19.15 -4.22 -1.58
C ILE A 325 -20.11 -3.28 -0.86
N GLN A 326 -19.70 -2.85 0.34
CA GLN A 326 -20.37 -1.84 1.14
C GLN A 326 -19.41 -0.67 1.34
N LEU A 327 -19.89 0.54 1.07
CA LEU A 327 -19.16 1.79 1.28
C LEU A 327 -20.05 2.74 2.06
N VAL A 328 -19.49 3.31 3.12
CA VAL A 328 -20.13 4.35 3.92
C VAL A 328 -19.20 5.53 4.02
N THR A 329 -19.70 6.72 3.71
CA THR A 329 -19.02 7.98 3.97
C THR A 329 -19.83 8.74 5.01
N ILE A 330 -19.21 9.00 6.16
CA ILE A 330 -19.82 9.67 7.30
C ILE A 330 -19.28 11.10 7.33
N SER A 331 -20.17 12.05 7.03
CA SER A 331 -19.84 13.47 7.03
C SER A 331 -20.02 14.09 8.42
N PRO A 332 -19.12 14.97 8.86
CA PRO A 332 -19.32 15.76 10.08
C PRO A 332 -20.56 16.67 10.02
N THR A 333 -21.12 16.93 8.84
CA THR A 333 -22.35 17.73 8.71
C THR A 333 -23.58 17.01 9.22
N ASP A 334 -23.64 15.70 9.00
CA ASP A 334 -24.73 14.86 9.48
C ASP A 334 -24.51 14.40 10.93
N HIS A 335 -23.27 14.56 11.43
CA HIS A 335 -22.83 14.01 12.72
C HIS A 335 -21.96 15.00 13.52
N PRO A 336 -22.58 15.89 14.34
CA PRO A 336 -21.88 16.97 15.05
C PRO A 336 -20.76 16.52 16.00
N VAL A 337 -20.83 15.30 16.54
CA VAL A 337 -19.79 14.74 17.43
C VAL A 337 -18.49 14.50 16.68
N ILE A 338 -18.56 14.15 15.39
CA ILE A 338 -17.38 13.95 14.54
C ILE A 338 -16.62 15.27 14.34
N ARG A 339 -17.32 16.41 14.32
CA ARG A 339 -16.67 17.75 14.24
C ARG A 339 -15.83 18.10 15.46
N GLN A 340 -16.07 17.46 16.60
CA GLN A 340 -15.41 17.72 17.88
C GLN A 340 -14.22 16.80 18.13
N MET A 341 -13.99 15.84 17.23
CA MET A 341 -12.86 14.93 17.33
C MET A 341 -11.55 15.70 17.31
N ARG A 342 -10.65 15.29 18.21
CA ARG A 342 -9.32 15.88 18.40
C ARG A 342 -8.28 14.77 18.50
N GLU A 343 -7.02 15.17 18.62
CA GLU A 343 -5.91 14.28 18.90
C GLU A 343 -6.24 13.26 20.01
N GLY A 344 -5.85 12.00 19.81
CA GLY A 344 -6.04 10.93 20.80
C GLY A 344 -7.45 10.33 20.85
N TRP A 345 -8.44 10.92 20.18
CA TRP A 345 -9.74 10.28 20.00
C TRP A 345 -9.63 9.08 19.07
N GLU A 346 -10.50 8.10 19.28
CA GLU A 346 -10.45 6.83 18.56
C GLU A 346 -11.73 6.61 17.76
N VAL A 347 -11.58 6.14 16.53
CA VAL A 347 -12.67 5.66 15.68
C VAL A 347 -12.54 4.15 15.57
N GLU A 348 -13.59 3.46 15.96
CA GLU A 348 -13.68 2.01 15.94
C GLU A 348 -14.85 1.60 15.04
N VAL A 349 -14.64 0.61 14.18
CA VAL A 349 -15.68 0.00 13.35
C VAL A 349 -15.70 -1.48 13.64
N GLU A 350 -16.80 -1.98 14.19
CA GLU A 350 -16.97 -3.43 14.36
C GLU A 350 -17.30 -4.09 13.01
N LEU A 351 -16.60 -5.18 12.72
CA LEU A 351 -16.82 -6.00 11.51
C LEU A 351 -18.04 -6.92 11.66
N GLY A 352 -18.65 -6.97 12.84
CA GLY A 352 -19.90 -7.68 13.14
C GLY A 352 -19.74 -9.20 13.14
N GLN A 353 -20.85 -9.94 13.25
CA GLN A 353 -20.86 -11.41 13.36
C GLN A 353 -20.37 -12.16 12.11
N TYR A 354 -20.24 -11.46 10.97
CA TYR A 354 -19.83 -12.03 9.68
C TYR A 354 -18.40 -11.64 9.29
N TYR A 355 -17.56 -11.25 10.25
CA TYR A 355 -16.18 -10.83 10.00
C TYR A 355 -15.34 -11.88 9.24
N SER A 356 -15.68 -13.17 9.37
CA SER A 356 -15.02 -14.26 8.63
C SER A 356 -15.25 -14.24 7.11
N PHE A 357 -16.27 -13.52 6.64
CA PHE A 357 -16.56 -13.35 5.21
C PHE A 357 -15.95 -12.08 4.64
N VAL A 358 -15.39 -11.18 5.46
CA VAL A 358 -14.80 -9.93 5.01
C VAL A 358 -13.41 -10.21 4.43
N ARG A 359 -13.19 -9.94 3.14
CA ARG A 359 -11.86 -10.09 2.50
C ARG A 359 -11.05 -8.80 2.58
N LEU A 360 -11.72 -7.66 2.44
CA LEU A 360 -11.12 -6.34 2.59
C LEU A 360 -11.98 -5.49 3.51
N ALA A 361 -11.34 -4.83 4.48
CA ALA A 361 -11.94 -3.75 5.22
C ALA A 361 -10.99 -2.55 5.25
N SER A 362 -11.55 -1.35 5.14
CA SER A 362 -10.79 -0.13 5.27
C SER A 362 -11.57 0.85 6.13
N LEU A 363 -10.87 1.46 7.07
CA LEU A 363 -11.34 2.61 7.83
C LEU A 363 -10.40 3.76 7.52
N SER A 364 -10.95 4.83 6.96
CA SER A 364 -10.20 6.03 6.59
C SER A 364 -10.83 7.23 7.27
N VAL A 365 -10.02 8.02 7.97
CA VAL A 365 -10.43 9.29 8.58
C VAL A 365 -9.67 10.40 7.89
N GLY A 366 -10.40 11.18 7.11
CA GLY A 366 -9.92 12.39 6.47
C GLY A 366 -9.94 13.57 7.44
N TYR A 367 -8.83 14.29 7.53
CA TYR A 367 -8.70 15.45 8.40
C TYR A 367 -7.87 16.56 7.75
N ILE A 368 -8.02 17.77 8.30
CA ILE A 368 -7.19 18.93 8.00
C ILE A 368 -6.52 19.42 9.28
N GLU A 369 -5.28 19.92 9.17
CA GLU A 369 -4.60 20.64 10.25
C GLU A 369 -4.89 22.13 10.08
N ARG A 370 -5.41 22.79 11.11
CA ARG A 370 -5.60 24.25 11.04
C ARG A 370 -4.24 24.94 11.02
N GLN A 371 -4.07 25.97 10.20
CA GLN A 371 -3.03 26.96 10.42
C GLN A 371 -3.65 28.01 11.34
N ASP A 372 -3.20 28.07 12.59
CA ASP A 372 -3.65 29.08 13.54
C ASP A 372 -3.09 30.47 13.20
#